data_AF-A0A6A9T1W9-F1
#
_entry.id   AF-A0A6A9T1W9-F1
#
_cell.length_a   1.000
_cell.length_b   1.000
_cell.length_c   1.000
_cell.angle_alpha   90.00
_cell.angle_beta   90.00
_cell.angle_gamma   90.00
#
_symmetry.space_group_name_H-M   'P 1'
#
loop_
_entity.id
_entity.type
_entity.pdbx_description
1 polymer ?
#
loop_
_entity_poly.entity_id
_entity_poly.type
_entity_poly.pdbx_seq_one_letter_code
_entity_poly.pdbx_strand_id
1 'polypeptide(L)' 'MVPPGLFSGAAMPDWVAFLANMPPSSAYLNSVSGVLTGSMAGSGPWYLSQWFSLVVLAIWGIVPLVVGYLRYNRADL' A
#
# COMPACT_ATOMS: atom_id res chain seq x y z
N MET A 1 15.26 -23.75 22.48
CA MET A 1 14.67 -22.83 23.48
C MET A 1 14.16 -21.63 22.71
N VAL A 2 12.84 -21.39 22.65
CA VAL A 2 12.28 -20.21 21.97
C VAL A 2 12.43 -19.02 22.91
N PRO A 3 12.97 -17.86 22.47
CA PRO A 3 13.14 -16.70 23.33
C PRO A 3 11.81 -16.21 23.91
N PRO A 4 11.75 -15.85 25.22
CA PRO A 4 10.57 -15.19 25.78
C PRO A 4 10.32 -13.87 25.06
N GLY A 5 9.09 -13.65 24.58
CA GLY A 5 8.70 -12.46 23.82
C GLY A 5 8.24 -12.72 22.38
N LEU A 6 8.51 -13.90 21.82
CA LEU A 6 8.13 -14.24 20.43
C LEU A 6 6.60 -14.16 20.17
N PHE A 7 5.79 -14.30 21.22
CA PHE A 7 4.33 -14.19 21.18
C PHE A 7 3.80 -13.07 22.09
N SER A 8 4.65 -12.16 22.56
CA SER A 8 4.24 -11.06 23.45
C SER A 8 3.55 -9.95 22.65
N GLY A 9 2.37 -10.21 22.08
CA GLY A 9 1.47 -9.20 21.49
C GLY A 9 2.18 -8.07 20.72
N ALA A 10 3.29 -8.39 20.06
CA ALA A 10 4.25 -7.38 19.62
C ALA A 10 3.58 -6.60 18.50
N ALA A 11 3.58 -5.27 18.62
CA ALA A 11 3.06 -4.39 17.58
C ALA A 11 3.56 -4.88 16.21
N MET A 12 2.65 -4.98 15.24
CA MET A 12 2.96 -5.49 13.90
C MET A 12 4.23 -4.81 13.38
N PRO A 13 5.28 -5.56 12.97
CA PRO A 13 6.51 -4.94 12.50
C PRO A 13 6.24 -4.03 11.30
N ASP A 14 6.95 -2.89 11.21
CA ASP A 14 6.72 -1.88 10.18
C ASP A 14 6.82 -2.44 8.75
N TRP A 15 7.73 -3.39 8.51
CA TRP A 15 7.87 -4.04 7.20
C TRP A 15 6.65 -4.91 6.86
N VAL A 16 6.00 -5.52 7.86
CA VAL A 16 4.75 -6.26 7.67
C VAL A 16 3.62 -5.27 7.36
N ALA A 17 3.57 -4.14 8.08
CA ALA A 17 2.61 -3.05 7.84
C ALA A 17 2.74 -2.46 6.43
N PHE A 18 3.98 -2.30 5.96
CA PHE A 18 4.25 -1.88 4.60
C PHE A 18 3.69 -2.88 3.59
N LEU A 19 3.98 -4.17 3.73
CA LEU A 19 3.46 -5.20 2.82
C LEU A 19 1.93 -5.30 2.86
N ALA A 20 1.31 -5.13 4.04
CA ALA A 20 -0.15 -5.14 4.19
C ALA A 20 -0.84 -3.94 3.50
N ASN A 21 -0.11 -2.85 3.25
CA ASN A 21 -0.61 -1.68 2.53
C ASN A 21 -0.50 -1.81 1.00
N MET A 22 0.33 -2.73 0.49
CA MET A 22 0.56 -2.92 -0.95
C MET A 22 -0.67 -3.34 -1.78
N PRO A 23 -1.60 -4.17 -1.29
CA PRO A 23 -2.79 -4.52 -2.05
C PRO A 23 -3.63 -3.28 -2.41
N PRO A 24 -4.22 -3.22 -3.62
CA PRO A 24 -4.94 -2.03 -4.08
C PRO A 24 -6.14 -1.67 -3.19
N SER A 25 -6.78 -2.66 -2.57
CA SER A 25 -7.89 -2.45 -1.62
C SER A 25 -7.44 -1.72 -0.35
N SER A 26 -6.32 -2.15 0.24
CA SER A 26 -5.72 -1.49 1.41
C SER A 26 -5.29 -0.06 1.06
N ALA A 27 -4.61 0.12 -0.07
CA ALA A 27 -4.16 1.43 -0.53
C ALA A 27 -5.35 2.39 -0.70
N TYR A 28 -6.44 1.95 -1.35
CA TYR A 28 -7.67 2.72 -1.51
C TYR A 28 -8.29 3.15 -0.18
N LEU A 29 -8.50 2.22 0.75
CA LEU A 29 -9.11 2.53 2.05
C LEU A 29 -8.27 3.53 2.85
N ASN A 30 -6.94 3.38 2.84
CA ASN A 30 -6.04 4.31 3.52
C ASN A 30 -6.04 5.71 2.88
N SER A 31 -6.08 5.78 1.55
CA SER A 31 -6.20 7.06 0.83
C SER A 31 -7.52 7.76 1.14
N VAL A 32 -8.65 7.05 1.08
CA VAL A 32 -9.97 7.59 1.40
C VAL A 32 -10.01 8.06 2.86
N SER A 33 -9.52 7.26 3.79
CA SER A 33 -9.42 7.66 5.20
C SER A 33 -8.60 8.94 5.36
N GLY A 34 -7.43 9.04 4.70
CA GLY A 34 -6.57 10.23 4.77
C GLY A 34 -7.24 11.50 4.22
N VAL A 35 -8.04 11.38 3.15
CA VAL A 35 -8.81 12.51 2.61
C VAL A 35 -9.88 12.93 3.62
N LEU A 36 -10.67 11.96 4.12
CA LEU A 36 -11.81 12.24 4.99
C LEU A 36 -11.39 12.82 6.34
N THR A 37 -10.24 12.41 6.86
CA THR A 37 -9.71 12.90 8.15
C THR A 37 -8.75 14.09 7.99
N GLY A 38 -8.45 14.53 6.77
CA GLY A 38 -7.47 15.58 6.50
C GLY A 38 -6.03 15.25 6.93
N SER A 39 -5.73 13.96 7.14
CA SER A 39 -4.47 13.49 7.76
C SER A 39 -3.63 12.70 6.78
N MET A 40 -3.08 13.38 5.76
CA MET A 40 -2.31 12.73 4.70
C MET A 40 -0.86 12.38 5.06
N ALA A 41 -0.24 13.17 5.93
CA ALA A 41 1.18 13.03 6.27
C ALA A 41 1.46 11.87 7.23
N GLY A 42 0.52 11.55 8.13
CA GLY A 42 0.70 10.56 9.20
C GLY A 42 1.78 10.95 10.23
N SER A 43 1.75 10.34 11.41
CA SER A 43 2.80 10.42 12.42
C SER A 43 3.54 9.08 12.48
N GLY A 44 4.55 8.88 11.64
CA GLY A 44 5.28 7.62 11.57
C GLY A 44 6.21 7.55 10.36
N PRO A 45 6.71 6.36 10.01
CA PRO A 45 7.51 6.16 8.80
C PRO A 45 6.74 6.64 7.56
N TRP A 46 7.42 7.38 6.68
CA TRP A 46 6.79 8.00 5.51
C TRP A 46 6.09 6.99 4.58
N TYR A 47 6.60 5.76 4.48
CA TYR A 47 6.02 4.68 3.66
C TYR A 47 4.77 4.04 4.26
N LEU A 48 4.38 4.43 5.49
CA LEU A 48 3.11 4.04 6.11
C LEU A 48 2.08 5.19 6.11
N SER A 49 2.43 6.34 5.54
CA SER A 49 1.53 7.48 5.43
C SER A 49 0.43 7.27 4.37
N GLN A 50 -0.66 8.03 4.51
CA GLN A 50 -1.81 7.95 3.61
C GLN A 50 -1.50 8.53 2.22
N TRP A 51 -0.65 9.55 2.11
CA TRP A 51 -0.19 10.04 0.80
C TRP A 51 0.60 8.97 0.04
N PHE A 52 1.40 8.17 0.76
CA PHE A 52 2.14 7.08 0.13
C PHE A 52 1.19 5.97 -0.34
N SER A 53 0.14 5.67 0.42
CA SER A 53 -0.93 4.75 -0.01
C SER A 53 -1.60 5.24 -1.31
N LEU A 54 -1.74 6.55 -1.49
CA LEU A 54 -2.28 7.15 -2.73
C LEU A 54 -1.34 6.94 -3.92
N VAL A 55 -0.02 7.05 -3.71
CA VAL A 55 0.99 6.73 -4.74
C VAL A 55 0.94 5.26 -5.12
N VAL A 56 0.85 4.35 -4.15
CA VAL A 56 0.70 2.91 -4.39
C VAL A 56 -0.55 2.62 -5.21
N LEU A 57 -1.68 3.26 -4.87
CA LEU A 57 -2.92 3.13 -5.64
C LEU A 57 -2.77 3.65 -7.07
N ALA A 58 -2.09 4.78 -7.27
CA ALA A 58 -1.83 5.33 -8.60
C ALA A 58 -0.98 4.37 -9.45
N ILE A 59 0.03 3.73 -8.84
CA ILE A 59 0.82 2.68 -9.49
C ILE A 59 -0.07 1.51 -9.90
N TRP A 60 -0.98 1.06 -9.03
CA TRP A 60 -1.96 0.02 -9.36
C TRP A 60 -2.95 0.41 -10.45
N GLY A 61 -3.24 1.69 -10.65
CA GLY A 61 -4.02 2.14 -11.80
C GLY A 61 -3.19 2.13 -13.08
N ILE A 62 -1.99 2.72 -13.04
CA ILE A 62 -1.15 2.94 -14.21
C ILE A 62 -0.55 1.63 -14.73
N VAL A 63 -0.01 0.77 -13.86
CA VAL A 63 0.72 -0.43 -14.28
C VAL A 63 -0.16 -1.39 -15.08
N PRO A 64 -1.35 -1.81 -14.61
CA PRO A 64 -2.24 -2.67 -15.39
C PRO A 64 -2.73 -2.01 -16.68
N LEU A 65 -2.96 -0.69 -16.68
CA LEU A 65 -3.32 0.04 -17.89
C LEU A 65 -2.21 0.01 -18.93
N VAL A 66 -0.96 0.29 -18.53
CA VAL A 66 0.21 0.24 -19.41
C VAL A 66 0.47 -1.18 -19.89
N VAL A 67 0.43 -2.17 -18.99
CA VAL A 67 0.59 -3.59 -19.36
C VAL A 67 -0.51 -4.03 -20.32
N GLY A 68 -1.76 -3.63 -20.07
CA GLY A 68 -2.88 -3.85 -20.97
C GLY A 68 -2.61 -3.24 -22.34
N TYR A 69 -2.29 -1.95 -22.40
CA TYR A 69 -1.99 -1.23 -23.64
C TYR A 69 -0.84 -1.87 -24.44
N LEU A 70 0.28 -2.19 -23.78
CA LEU A 70 1.42 -2.85 -24.41
C LEU A 70 1.09 -4.26 -24.91
N ARG A 71 0.23 -5.00 -24.19
CA ARG A 71 -0.21 -6.33 -24.61
C ARG A 71 -1.17 -6.24 -25.80
N TYR A 72 -2.11 -5.30 -25.81
CA TYR A 72 -3.02 -5.09 -26.94
C TYR A 72 -2.26 -4.67 -28.20
N ASN A 73 -1.30 -3.74 -28.09
CA ASN A 73 -0.48 -3.30 -29.21
C ASN A 73 0.42 -4.43 -29.79
N ARG A 74 0.73 -5.46 -28.99
CA ARG A 74 1.46 -6.66 -29.46
C ARG A 74 0.53 -7.77 -29.95
N ALA A 75 -0.74 -7.72 -29.60
CA ALA A 75 -1.72 -8.77 -29.90
C ALA A 75 -2.60 -8.44 -31.12
N ASP A 76 -2.44 -7.27 -31.72
CA ASP A 76 -3.08 -6.86 -32.99
C ASP A 76 -4.61 -7.05 -33.01
N LEU A 77 -5.32 -6.13 -32.36
CA LEU A 77 -6.65 -5.67 -32.76
C LEU A 77 -6.54 -4.25 -33.31
#